data_AF-A0A1F6XJ96-F1
#
_entry.id   AF-A0A1F6XJ96-F1
#
_cell.length_a   1.000
_cell.length_b   1.000
_cell.length_c   1.000
_cell.angle_alpha   90.00
_cell.angle_beta   90.00
_cell.angle_gamma   90.00
#
_symmetry.space_group_name_H-M   'P 1'
#
loop_
_entity.id
_entity.type
_entity.pdbx_description
1 polymer ?
#
loop_
_entity_poly.entity_id
_entity_poly.type
_entity_poly.pdbx_seq_one_letter_code
_entity_poly.pdbx_strand_id
1 'polypeptide(L)'
;MNNKKTKKVTTADLAKMIKKDVVDRMATKDDLKDLEARMDTKIDTKIEEVKSKIEGINNRIDDFVMTRVKYEDHNKLKLRVEKLELKAR
;
A
#
# COMPACT_ATOMS: atom_id res chain seq x y z
N MET A 1 -59.36 -38.58 -10.33
CA MET A 1 -58.55 -37.48 -10.91
C MET A 1 -58.19 -36.50 -9.80
N ASN A 2 -56.94 -36.52 -9.34
CA ASN A 2 -56.49 -35.57 -8.31
C ASN A 2 -56.26 -34.20 -8.95
N ASN A 3 -57.24 -33.32 -8.80
CA ASN A 3 -57.18 -31.95 -9.30
C ASN A 3 -56.24 -31.13 -8.40
N LYS A 4 -54.92 -31.24 -8.63
CA LYS A 4 -53.90 -30.51 -7.87
C LYS A 4 -53.99 -29.03 -8.25
N LYS A 5 -54.75 -28.25 -7.46
CA LYS A 5 -54.87 -26.80 -7.63
C LYS A 5 -53.46 -26.19 -7.72
N THR A 6 -53.12 -25.62 -8.87
CA THR A 6 -51.85 -24.91 -9.07
C THR A 6 -51.88 -23.62 -8.24
N LYS A 7 -50.91 -23.47 -7.33
CA LYS A 7 -50.80 -22.28 -6.49
C LYS A 7 -50.33 -21.12 -7.37
N LYS A 8 -51.19 -20.11 -7.57
CA LYS A 8 -50.84 -18.92 -8.33
C LYS A 8 -49.77 -18.14 -7.56
N VAL A 9 -48.63 -17.88 -8.19
CA VAL A 9 -47.60 -16.98 -7.65
C VAL A 9 -48.19 -15.58 -7.57
N THR A 10 -48.07 -14.97 -6.40
CA THR A 10 -48.55 -13.61 -6.14
C THR A 10 -47.39 -12.61 -6.24
N THR A 11 -47.73 -11.33 -6.39
CA THR A 11 -46.74 -10.23 -6.30
C THR A 11 -45.98 -10.25 -4.97
N ALA A 12 -46.62 -10.69 -3.88
CA ALA A 12 -45.97 -10.83 -2.58
C ALA A 12 -44.92 -11.95 -2.56
N ASP A 13 -45.17 -13.05 -3.28
CA ASP A 13 -44.20 -14.14 -3.42
C ASP A 13 -42.96 -13.65 -4.18
N LEU A 14 -43.15 -12.89 -5.27
CA LEU A 14 -42.06 -12.28 -6.04
C LEU A 14 -41.28 -11.25 -5.22
N ALA A 15 -41.97 -10.41 -4.45
CA ALA A 15 -41.33 -9.41 -3.59
C ALA A 15 -40.45 -10.07 -2.51
N LYS A 16 -40.89 -11.19 -1.92
CA LYS A 16 -40.09 -11.97 -0.97
C LYS A 16 -38.85 -12.57 -1.63
N MET A 17 -38.99 -13.09 -2.85
CA MET A 17 -37.85 -13.64 -3.61
C MET A 17 -36.80 -12.56 -3.89
N ILE A 18 -37.21 -11.39 -4.37
CA ILE A 18 -36.30 -10.26 -4.65
C ILE A 18 -35.63 -9.77 -3.36
N LYS A 19 -36.38 -9.64 -2.27
CA LYS A 19 -35.83 -9.19 -1.00
C LYS A 19 -34.70 -10.11 -0.51
N LYS A 20 -34.97 -11.42 -0.45
CA LYS A 20 -34.03 -12.40 0.08
C LYS A 20 -32.78 -12.59 -0.80
N ASP A 21 -32.96 -12.66 -2.11
CA ASP A 21 -31.87 -13.05 -3.00
C ASP A 21 -31.05 -11.86 -3.52
N VAL A 22 -31.63 -10.66 -3.52
CA VAL A 22 -30.99 -9.45 -4.04
C VAL A 22 -30.79 -8.44 -2.93
N VAL A 23 -31.88 -7.90 -2.38
CA VAL A 23 -31.82 -6.72 -1.49
C VAL A 23 -31.01 -6.99 -0.22
N ASP A 24 -31.24 -8.12 0.43
CA ASP A 24 -30.56 -8.48 1.68
C ASP A 24 -29.05 -8.77 1.50
N ARG A 25 -28.58 -8.95 0.26
CA ARG A 25 -27.15 -9.17 -0.07
C ARG A 25 -26.45 -7.94 -0.64
N MET A 26 -27.20 -6.88 -0.95
CA MET A 26 -26.63 -5.67 -1.50
C MET A 26 -25.98 -4.87 -0.39
N ALA A 27 -24.77 -4.37 -0.66
CA ALA A 27 -24.16 -3.35 0.17
C ALA A 27 -25.08 -2.11 0.16
N THR A 28 -25.31 -1.58 1.36
CA THR A 28 -26.04 -0.35 1.60
C THR A 28 -25.14 0.85 1.37
N LYS A 29 -25.74 2.04 1.38
CA LYS A 29 -24.97 3.29 1.32
C LYS A 29 -24.08 3.48 2.55
N ASP A 30 -24.48 2.97 3.70
CA ASP A 30 -23.67 3.09 4.92
C ASP A 30 -22.48 2.13 4.87
N ASP A 31 -22.63 0.93 4.31
CA ASP A 31 -21.50 0.02 4.04
C ASP A 31 -20.43 0.67 3.15
N LEU A 32 -20.85 1.50 2.19
CA LEU A 32 -19.93 2.24 1.32
C LEU A 32 -19.21 3.38 2.05
N LYS A 33 -19.87 4.09 2.97
CA LYS A 33 -19.22 5.11 3.81
C LYS A 33 -18.19 4.49 4.76
N ASP A 34 -18.54 3.35 5.35
CA ASP A 34 -17.62 2.62 6.22
C ASP A 34 -16.40 2.10 5.43
N LEU A 35 -16.62 1.66 4.19
CA LEU A 35 -15.54 1.28 3.28
C LEU A 35 -14.63 2.47 2.94
N GLU A 36 -15.20 3.64 2.63
CA GLU A 36 -14.46 4.88 2.36
C GLU A 36 -13.58 5.29 3.55
N ALA A 37 -14.16 5.35 4.76
CA ALA A 37 -13.41 5.70 5.97
C ALA A 37 -12.26 4.72 6.26
N ARG A 38 -12.47 3.42 6.02
CA ARG A 38 -11.42 2.40 6.15
C ARG A 38 -10.33 2.55 5.09
N MET A 39 -10.70 2.96 3.87
CA MET A 39 -9.75 3.20 2.80
C MET A 39 -8.89 4.43 3.09
N ASP A 40 -9.48 5.54 3.54
CA ASP A 40 -8.76 6.75 3.93
C ASP A 40 -7.74 6.46 5.02
N THR A 41 -8.15 5.78 6.09
CA THR A 41 -7.24 5.37 7.19
C THR A 41 -6.07 4.52 6.69
N LYS A 42 -6.34 3.60 5.74
CA LYS A 42 -5.32 2.72 5.17
C LYS A 42 -4.35 3.49 4.27
N ILE A 43 -4.86 4.45 3.51
CA ILE A 43 -4.05 5.34 2.66
C ILE A 43 -3.14 6.20 3.54
N ASP A 44 -3.68 6.83 4.58
CA ASP A 44 -2.92 7.66 5.51
C ASP A 44 -1.78 6.87 6.17
N THR A 45 -2.08 5.66 6.66
CA THR A 45 -1.07 4.76 7.24
C THR A 45 0.05 4.47 6.25
N LYS A 46 -0.29 4.25 4.96
CA LYS A 46 0.71 3.97 3.93
C LYS A 46 1.53 5.21 3.54
N ILE A 47 0.92 6.39 3.57
CA ILE A 47 1.61 7.66 3.35
C ILE A 47 2.66 7.88 4.44
N GLU A 48 2.31 7.68 5.71
CA GLU A 48 3.26 7.83 6.83
C GLU A 48 4.42 6.82 6.74
N GLU A 49 4.13 5.56 6.38
CA GLU A 49 5.18 4.55 6.17
C GLU A 49 6.18 4.98 5.08
N VAL A 50 5.69 5.58 3.98
CA VAL A 50 6.54 6.07 2.89
C VAL A 50 7.35 7.29 3.33
N LYS A 51 6.75 8.24 4.07
CA LYS A 51 7.45 9.41 4.60
C LYS A 51 8.63 9.01 5.48
N SER A 52 8.43 8.11 6.43
CA SER A 52 9.51 7.64 7.31
C SER A 52 10.65 6.96 6.53
N LYS A 53 10.32 6.21 5.47
CA LYS A 53 11.34 5.61 4.59
C LYS A 53 12.14 6.67 3.83
N ILE A 54 11.47 7.71 3.31
CA ILE A 54 12.13 8.82 2.61
C ILE A 54 13.05 9.57 3.56
N GLU A 55 12.60 9.87 4.77
CA GLU A 55 13.42 10.53 5.80
C GLU A 55 14.67 9.70 6.15
N GLY A 56 14.51 8.39 6.37
CA GLY A 56 15.63 7.49 6.60
C GLY A 56 16.61 7.40 5.43
N ILE A 57 16.12 7.49 4.18
CA ILE A 57 16.97 7.55 2.98
C ILE A 57 17.75 8.87 2.93
N ASN A 58 17.11 10.00 3.21
CA ASN A 58 17.75 11.31 3.21
C ASN A 58 18.92 11.36 4.21
N ASN A 59 18.68 10.91 5.45
CA ASN A 59 19.73 10.86 6.47
C ASN A 59 20.92 10.00 6.02
N ARG A 60 20.67 8.84 5.39
CA ARG A 60 21.73 7.98 4.85
C ARG A 60 22.49 8.64 3.70
N ILE A 61 21.80 9.41 2.85
CA ILE A 61 22.45 10.17 1.77
C ILE A 61 23.38 11.22 2.37
N ASP A 62 22.91 11.98 3.37
CA ASP A 62 23.73 13.00 4.04
C ASP A 62 24.96 12.37 4.71
N ASP A 63 24.79 11.26 5.41
CA ASP A 63 25.90 10.50 5.99
C ASP A 63 26.91 10.04 4.92
N PHE A 64 26.43 9.53 3.79
CA PHE A 64 27.30 9.13 2.69
C PHE A 64 28.03 10.31 2.06
N VAL A 65 27.39 11.47 1.94
CA VAL A 65 28.02 12.69 1.41
C VAL A 65 29.11 13.19 2.36
N MET A 66 28.87 13.16 3.67
CA MET A 66 29.85 13.62 4.66
C MET A 66 31.03 12.67 4.84
N THR A 67 30.83 11.37 4.63
CA THR A 67 31.86 10.34 4.87
C THR A 67 32.63 9.92 3.61
N ARG A 68 32.11 10.16 2.41
CA ARG A 68 32.82 9.80 1.16
C ARG A 68 33.76 10.91 0.71
N VAL A 69 35.00 10.52 0.48
CA VAL A 69 35.94 11.29 -0.35
C VAL A 69 35.43 11.27 -1.79
N LYS A 70 35.37 12.43 -2.45
CA LYS A 70 35.06 12.53 -3.88
C LYS A 70 35.98 11.63 -4.70
N TYR A 71 35.49 11.07 -5.81
CA TYR A 71 36.24 10.11 -6.61
C TYR A 71 37.59 10.68 -7.09
N GLU A 72 37.61 11.95 -7.49
CA GLU A 72 38.81 12.66 -7.93
C GLU A 72 39.84 12.77 -6.80
N ASP A 73 39.38 13.05 -5.58
CA ASP A 73 40.24 13.20 -4.40
C ASP A 73 40.69 11.84 -3.87
N HIS A 74 39.86 10.81 -3.98
CA HIS A 74 40.19 9.43 -3.63
C HIS A 74 41.33 8.91 -4.50
N ASN A 75 41.29 9.16 -5.81
CA ASN A 75 42.37 8.75 -6.72
C ASN A 75 43.71 9.45 -6.40
N LYS A 76 43.67 10.74 -6.03
CA LYS A 76 44.87 11.45 -5.56
C LYS A 76 45.41 10.86 -4.26
N LEU A 77 44.52 10.53 -3.31
CA LEU A 77 44.89 9.87 -2.05
C LEU A 77 45.51 8.50 -2.30
N LYS A 78 44.92 7.68 -3.18
CA LYS A 78 45.46 6.38 -3.58
C LYS A 78 46.89 6.48 -4.09
N LEU A 79 47.13 7.36 -5.06
CA LEU A 79 48.48 7.59 -5.61
C LEU A 79 49.49 8.05 -4.55
N ARG A 80 49.05 8.85 -3.58
CA ARG A 80 49.90 9.30 -2.47
C ARG A 80 50.22 8.15 -1.51
N VAL A 81 49.24 7.30 -1.19
CA VAL A 81 49.43 6.13 -0.33
C VAL A 81 50.40 5.14 -0.99
N GLU A 82 50.22 4.81 -2.26
CA GLU A 82 51.13 3.93 -3.01
C GLU A 82 52.58 4.44 -2.95
N LYS A 83 52.79 5.75 -3.13
CA LYS A 83 54.13 6.36 -3.03
C LYS A 83 54.72 6.30 -1.61
N LEU A 84 53.89 6.39 -0.57
CA LEU A 84 54.34 6.29 0.81
C LEU A 84 54.69 4.85 1.17
N GLU A 85 53.89 3.88 0.76
CA GLU A 85 54.14 2.46 0.99
C GLU A 85 55.43 1.97 0.30
N LEU A 86 55.72 2.48 -0.90
CA LEU A 86 56.98 2.21 -1.59
C LEU A 86 58.21 2.81 -0.91
N LYS A 87 58.04 3.92 -0.18
CA LYS A 87 59.14 4.57 0.58
C LYS A 87 59.36 3.98 1.97
N ALA A 88 58.36 3.30 2.52
CA ALA A 88 58.43 2.65 3.83
C ALA A 88 59.00 1.22 3.77
N ARG A 89 59.29 0.71 2.56
CA ARG A 89 60.04 -0.51 2.29
C ARG A 89 61.48 -0.18 1.95
#